data_AF-A0A2R6PCT4-F1
#
_entry.id   AF-A0A2R6PCT4-F1
#
_cell.length_a   1.000
_cell.length_b   1.000
_cell.length_c   1.000
_cell.angle_alpha   90.00
_cell.angle_beta   90.00
_cell.angle_gamma   90.00
#
_symmetry.space_group_name_H-M   'P 1'
#
loop_
_entity.id
_entity.type
_entity.pdbx_description
1 polymer ?
#
loop_
_entity_poly.entity_id
_entity_poly.type
_entity_poly.pdbx_seq_one_letter_code
_entity_poly.pdbx_strand_id
1 'polypeptide(L)'
;MWHRDFLPPPPQNHQACPTELMAGHPPAPPIMPNYQLEHANIDISLEQINGLKQKFHESKAKTCSAFEIIAASLWKHRTGKAILESLDKDREVKLVFFANFRPLMHPPLPQGFYGNCFFPVTITSSTQALSQASYAQVVEMIQEANASLPIELAKWMTSGELDGEGEDPFAPPLVYNTLYLFLSEWGRLGV
;
A
#
# COMPACT_ATOMS: atom_id res chain seq x y z
N MET A 1 -15.64 -12.64 22.18
CA MET A 1 -16.80 -13.11 21.40
C MET A 1 -16.38 -13.03 19.93
N TRP A 2 -16.35 -14.15 19.22
CA TRP A 2 -15.81 -14.24 17.85
C TRP A 2 -16.92 -13.92 16.85
N HIS A 3 -16.74 -12.88 16.02
CA HIS A 3 -17.77 -12.40 15.08
C HIS A 3 -17.43 -12.81 13.63
N ARG A 4 -17.44 -14.12 13.35
CA ARG A 4 -17.21 -14.65 11.99
C ARG A 4 -18.31 -14.23 11.02
N ASP A 5 -19.54 -14.11 11.51
CA ASP A 5 -20.74 -13.89 10.70
C ASP A 5 -21.06 -12.40 10.48
N PHE A 6 -20.10 -11.50 10.74
CA PHE A 6 -20.31 -10.05 10.54
C PHE A 6 -20.28 -9.64 9.07
N LEU A 7 -19.51 -10.35 8.24
CA LEU A 7 -19.49 -10.12 6.81
C LEU A 7 -20.65 -10.90 6.17
N PRO A 8 -21.49 -10.26 5.33
CA PRO A 8 -22.52 -10.98 4.61
C PRO A 8 -21.86 -12.07 3.75
N PRO A 9 -22.50 -13.25 3.60
CA PRO A 9 -22.01 -14.24 2.66
C PRO A 9 -21.94 -13.60 1.26
N PRO A 10 -20.90 -13.91 0.46
CA PRO A 10 -20.86 -13.46 -0.93
C PRO A 10 -22.16 -13.88 -1.62
N PRO A 11 -22.68 -13.07 -2.57
CA PRO A 11 -23.94 -13.37 -3.24
C PRO A 11 -23.91 -14.81 -3.77
N GLN A 12 -24.83 -15.64 -3.27
CA GLN A 12 -25.02 -16.99 -3.77
C GLN A 12 -25.59 -16.85 -5.17
N ASN A 13 -24.73 -16.93 -6.18
CA ASN A 13 -25.16 -17.14 -7.56
C ASN A 13 -25.87 -18.51 -7.61
N HIS A 14 -27.19 -18.49 -7.41
CA HIS A 14 -28.08 -19.59 -7.75
C HIS A 14 -28.21 -19.66 -9.28
N GLN A 15 -27.13 -20.02 -9.95
CA GLN A 15 -27.15 -20.60 -11.29
C GLN A 15 -25.90 -21.46 -11.45
N ALA A 16 -25.88 -22.58 -10.74
CA ALA A 16 -25.05 -23.71 -11.11
C ALA A 16 -25.55 -24.22 -12.47
N CYS A 17 -24.88 -23.82 -13.55
CA CYS A 17 -24.93 -24.55 -14.81
C CYS A 17 -23.89 -25.67 -14.70
N PRO A 18 -24.28 -26.96 -14.66
CA PRO A 18 -23.36 -28.05 -14.35
C PRO A 18 -22.68 -28.57 -15.62
N THR A 19 -21.81 -27.77 -16.25
CA THR A 19 -20.76 -28.19 -17.20
C THR A 19 -19.88 -26.94 -17.37
N GLU A 20 -18.75 -26.78 -16.69
CA GLU A 20 -17.44 -27.23 -17.14
C GLU A 20 -16.47 -27.25 -15.94
N LEU A 21 -16.24 -28.45 -15.40
CA LEU A 21 -15.07 -28.74 -14.56
C LEU A 21 -13.86 -28.85 -15.48
N MET A 22 -13.33 -27.72 -15.97
CA MET A 22 -11.97 -27.66 -16.50
C MET A 22 -11.15 -26.82 -15.53
N ALA A 23 -10.29 -27.51 -14.78
CA ALA A 23 -9.36 -26.96 -13.83
C ALA A 23 -8.47 -25.89 -14.50
N GLY A 24 -8.86 -24.63 -14.36
CA GLY A 24 -7.94 -23.52 -14.51
C GLY A 24 -6.95 -23.60 -13.35
N HIS A 25 -5.77 -24.16 -13.60
CA HIS A 25 -4.66 -24.02 -12.67
C HIS A 25 -4.53 -22.53 -12.29
N PRO A 26 -4.30 -22.19 -11.01
CA PRO A 26 -3.93 -20.83 -10.66
C PRO A 26 -2.73 -20.45 -11.56
N PRO A 27 -2.70 -19.23 -12.12
CA PRO A 27 -1.60 -18.81 -12.99
C PRO A 27 -0.30 -19.09 -12.26
N ALA A 28 0.66 -19.68 -12.99
CA ALA A 28 1.96 -20.00 -12.41
C ALA A 28 2.53 -18.74 -11.76
N PRO A 29 3.10 -18.84 -10.54
CA PRO A 29 3.67 -17.69 -9.89
C PRO A 29 4.70 -17.05 -10.83
N PRO A 30 4.75 -15.70 -10.92
CA PRO A 30 5.69 -15.03 -11.79
C PRO A 30 7.10 -15.52 -11.46
N ILE A 31 7.84 -15.93 -12.49
CA ILE A 31 9.24 -16.33 -12.37
C ILE A 31 9.99 -15.11 -11.85
N MET A 32 10.35 -15.11 -10.58
CA MET A 32 11.16 -14.04 -10.01
C MET A 32 12.62 -14.28 -10.39
N PRO A 33 13.35 -13.24 -10.82
CA PRO A 33 14.79 -13.32 -10.94
C PRO A 33 15.40 -13.79 -9.62
N ASN A 34 16.52 -14.50 -9.72
CA ASN A 34 17.27 -14.93 -8.55
C ASN A 34 17.96 -13.71 -7.90
N TYR A 35 17.20 -12.96 -7.11
CA TYR A 35 17.71 -11.82 -6.35
C TYR A 35 18.40 -12.33 -5.08
N GLN A 36 19.64 -11.89 -4.84
CA GLN A 36 20.27 -12.03 -3.53
C GLN A 36 19.69 -10.98 -2.59
N LEU A 37 18.53 -11.30 -2.00
CA LEU A 37 17.89 -10.44 -1.02
C LEU A 37 18.50 -10.72 0.36
N GLU A 38 19.01 -9.67 0.98
CA GLU A 38 19.48 -9.70 2.36
C GLU A 38 18.48 -8.98 3.28
N HIS A 39 18.26 -9.56 4.45
CA HIS A 39 17.45 -8.93 5.49
C HIS A 39 18.31 -7.91 6.25
N ALA A 40 17.78 -6.71 6.44
CA ALA A 40 18.44 -5.65 7.21
C ALA A 40 17.48 -5.07 8.24
N ASN A 41 18.00 -4.83 9.45
CA ASN A 41 17.30 -4.10 10.50
C ASN A 41 17.84 -2.67 10.57
N ILE A 42 16.94 -1.70 10.62
CA ILE A 42 17.27 -0.28 10.68
C ILE A 42 16.55 0.30 11.90
N ASP A 43 17.32 0.66 12.92
CA ASP A 43 16.79 1.32 14.10
C ASP A 43 16.71 2.83 13.87
N ILE A 44 15.51 3.39 14.01
CA ILE A 44 15.28 4.83 13.90
C ILE A 44 14.77 5.32 15.26
N SER A 45 15.59 6.09 15.95
CA SER A 45 15.25 6.63 17.27
C SER A 45 14.10 7.64 17.20
N LEU A 46 13.39 7.79 18.32
CA LEU A 46 12.32 8.78 18.44
C LEU A 46 12.84 10.21 18.24
N GLU A 47 14.08 10.49 18.66
CA GLU A 47 14.73 11.79 18.44
C GLU A 47 14.89 12.08 16.94
N GLN A 48 15.38 11.11 16.16
CA GLN A 48 15.49 11.23 14.71
C GLN A 48 14.13 11.45 14.05
N ILE A 49 13.11 10.68 14.46
CA ILE A 49 11.73 10.84 13.96
C ILE A 49 11.22 12.25 14.26
N ASN A 50 11.40 12.74 15.48
CA ASN A 50 10.95 14.06 15.89
C ASN A 50 11.70 15.17 15.15
N GLY A 51 13.01 15.01 14.93
CA GLY A 51 13.79 15.93 14.11
C GLY A 51 13.29 16.00 12.66
N LEU A 52 12.91 14.87 12.07
CA LEU A 52 12.32 14.85 10.72
C LEU A 52 10.94 15.52 10.69
N LYS A 53 10.10 15.25 11.70
CA LYS A 53 8.79 15.92 11.84
C LYS A 53 8.92 17.43 12.00
N GLN A 54 9.89 17.88 12.80
CA GLN A 54 10.16 19.29 13.00
C GLN A 54 10.58 19.97 11.70
N LYS A 55 11.49 19.38 10.92
CA LYS A 55 11.89 19.91 9.60
C LYS A 55 10.70 20.02 8.65
N PHE A 56 9.80 19.03 8.66
CA PHE A 56 8.57 19.10 7.87
C PHE A 56 7.67 20.25 8.33
N HIS A 57 7.48 20.39 9.63
CA HIS A 57 6.67 21.45 10.22
C HIS A 57 7.23 22.85 9.89
N GLU A 58 8.54 23.05 10.00
CA GLU A 58 9.20 24.31 9.66
C GLU A 58 9.05 24.67 8.17
N SER A 59 9.01 23.66 7.28
CA SER A 59 8.87 23.89 5.84
C SER A 59 7.43 24.14 5.38
N LYS A 60 6.42 23.57 6.05
CA LYS A 60 5.02 23.58 5.57
C LYS A 60 3.99 24.12 6.57
N ALA A 61 4.38 24.41 7.80
CA ALA A 61 3.48 24.72 8.92
C ALA A 61 2.37 23.66 9.10
N LYS A 62 2.68 22.39 8.83
CA LYS A 62 1.78 21.24 8.93
C LYS A 62 2.42 20.15 9.80
N THR A 63 1.59 19.26 10.33
CA THR A 63 2.02 18.09 11.08
C THR A 63 2.07 16.84 10.20
N CYS A 64 2.91 15.87 10.55
CA CYS A 64 2.95 14.56 9.90
C CYS A 64 3.08 13.42 10.93
N SER A 65 2.57 12.24 10.58
CA SER A 65 2.73 11.04 11.38
C SER A 65 4.15 10.48 11.28
N ALA A 66 4.53 9.61 12.24
CA ALA A 66 5.83 8.92 12.16
C ALA A 66 5.89 8.01 10.92
N PHE A 67 4.79 7.34 10.61
CA PHE A 67 4.67 6.53 9.39
C PHE A 67 4.90 7.37 8.14
N GLU A 68 4.19 8.50 7.98
CA GLU A 68 4.30 9.37 6.79
C GLU A 68 5.74 9.84 6.54
N ILE A 69 6.41 10.35 7.57
CA ILE A 69 7.75 10.93 7.40
C ILE A 69 8.81 9.86 7.13
N ILE A 70 8.67 8.68 7.73
CA ILE A 70 9.57 7.55 7.49
C ILE A 70 9.31 6.90 6.13
N ALA A 71 8.04 6.73 5.74
CA ALA A 71 7.66 6.24 4.42
C ALA A 71 8.19 7.16 3.31
N ALA A 72 8.02 8.48 3.47
CA ALA A 72 8.57 9.47 2.54
C ALA A 72 10.10 9.38 2.44
N SER A 73 10.75 9.24 3.60
CA SER A 73 12.22 9.13 3.65
C SER A 73 12.71 7.88 2.95
N LEU A 74 12.13 6.72 3.27
CA LEU A 74 12.54 5.44 2.70
C LEU A 74 12.25 5.39 1.20
N TRP A 75 11.11 5.93 0.75
CA TRP A 75 10.75 5.98 -0.65
C TRP A 75 11.73 6.84 -1.45
N LYS A 76 12.08 8.04 -0.96
CA LYS A 76 13.10 8.87 -1.60
C LYS A 76 14.48 8.20 -1.64
N HIS A 77 14.94 7.60 -0.54
CA HIS A 77 16.26 6.97 -0.50
C HIS A 77 16.33 5.75 -1.44
N ARG A 78 15.29 4.90 -1.46
CA ARG A 78 15.21 3.74 -2.35
C ARG A 78 15.19 4.17 -3.82
N THR A 79 14.40 5.20 -4.14
CA THR A 79 14.36 5.77 -5.50
C THR A 79 15.71 6.39 -5.89
N GLY A 80 16.36 7.13 -4.98
CA GLY A 80 17.68 7.71 -5.23
C GLY A 80 18.76 6.66 -5.50
N LYS A 81 18.75 5.57 -4.73
CA LYS A 81 19.64 4.41 -4.98
C LYS A 81 19.36 3.77 -6.34
N ALA A 82 18.09 3.59 -6.70
CA ALA A 82 17.73 3.01 -7.99
C ALA A 82 18.17 3.90 -9.18
N ILE A 83 18.12 5.23 -9.04
CA ILE A 83 18.65 6.16 -10.05
C ILE A 83 20.16 6.04 -10.20
N LEU A 84 20.89 5.76 -9.11
CA LEU A 84 22.35 5.58 -9.16
C LEU A 84 22.75 4.27 -9.85
N GLU A 85 21.93 3.22 -9.70
CA GLU A 85 22.19 1.88 -10.25
C GLU A 85 21.67 1.71 -11.70
N SER A 86 20.77 2.58 -12.17
CA SER A 86 20.09 2.48 -13.47
C SER A 86 20.46 3.65 -14.40
N LEU A 87 20.58 3.37 -15.70
CA LEU A 87 20.69 4.40 -16.74
C LEU A 87 19.34 5.05 -17.09
N ASP A 88 18.23 4.38 -16.75
CA ASP A 88 16.89 4.90 -16.98
C ASP A 88 16.47 5.83 -15.83
N LYS A 89 16.30 7.12 -16.17
CA LYS A 89 15.98 8.20 -15.24
C LYS A 89 14.49 8.48 -15.13
N ASP A 90 13.64 7.84 -15.93
CA ASP A 90 12.19 8.03 -15.92
C ASP A 90 11.42 6.73 -15.70
N ARG A 91 11.93 5.93 -14.78
CA ARG A 91 11.30 4.67 -14.38
C ARG A 91 10.13 4.94 -13.43
N GLU A 92 9.04 4.20 -13.62
CA GLU A 92 7.90 4.26 -12.71
C GLU A 92 8.27 3.69 -11.33
N VAL A 93 7.85 4.39 -10.28
CA VAL A 93 8.06 4.03 -8.87
C VAL A 93 6.72 4.06 -8.15
N LYS A 94 6.40 2.97 -7.46
CA LYS A 94 5.15 2.82 -6.70
C LYS A 94 5.45 2.62 -5.22
N LEU A 95 4.83 3.43 -4.36
CA LEU A 95 4.79 3.21 -2.91
C LEU A 95 3.43 2.61 -2.58
N VAL A 96 3.43 1.42 -1.97
CA VAL A 96 2.23 0.72 -1.55
C VAL A 96 2.27 0.55 -0.04
N PHE A 97 1.22 0.96 0.65
CA PHE A 97 1.07 0.68 2.08
C PHE A 97 -0.31 0.15 2.40
N PHE A 98 -0.39 -0.67 3.44
CA PHE A 98 -1.62 -1.37 3.78
C PHE A 98 -2.34 -0.65 4.94
N ALA A 99 -3.48 -0.04 4.63
CA ALA A 99 -4.24 0.74 5.60
C ALA A 99 -5.32 -0.12 6.29
N ASN A 100 -5.42 -0.01 7.61
CA ASN A 100 -6.45 -0.70 8.38
C ASN A 100 -7.81 -0.01 8.21
N PHE A 101 -8.73 -0.64 7.48
CA PHE A 101 -10.05 -0.07 7.22
C PHE A 101 -11.14 -0.51 8.21
N ARG A 102 -10.81 -1.28 9.26
CA ARG A 102 -11.79 -1.65 10.31
C ARG A 102 -12.66 -0.48 10.82
N PRO A 103 -12.10 0.72 11.11
CA PRO A 103 -12.91 1.86 11.55
C PRO A 103 -13.73 2.52 10.43
N LEU A 104 -13.43 2.22 9.16
CA LEU A 104 -14.13 2.78 7.99
C LEU A 104 -15.36 1.95 7.57
N MET A 105 -15.56 0.78 8.17
CA MET A 105 -16.75 -0.04 7.94
C MET A 105 -17.98 0.59 8.59
N HIS A 106 -19.15 0.33 8.01
CA HIS A 106 -20.43 0.81 8.52
C HIS A 106 -21.35 -0.40 8.80
N PRO A 107 -21.52 -0.83 10.06
CA PRO A 107 -20.91 -0.28 11.27
C PRO A 107 -19.41 -0.63 11.43
N PRO A 108 -18.63 0.13 12.22
CA PRO A 108 -17.21 -0.16 12.44
C PRO A 108 -17.00 -1.58 12.97
N LEU A 109 -15.96 -2.27 12.49
CA LEU A 109 -15.67 -3.62 12.94
C LEU A 109 -15.30 -3.61 14.43
N PRO A 110 -15.79 -4.58 15.23
CA PRO A 110 -15.57 -4.59 16.66
C PRO A 110 -14.09 -4.74 17.01
N GLN A 111 -13.68 -4.11 18.11
CA GLN A 111 -12.35 -4.33 18.69
C GLN A 111 -12.21 -5.81 19.05
N GLY A 112 -11.25 -6.50 18.42
CA GLY A 112 -11.08 -7.96 18.55
C GLY A 112 -11.63 -8.79 17.39
N PHE A 113 -12.09 -8.17 16.30
CA PHE A 113 -12.38 -8.89 15.06
C PHE A 113 -11.12 -9.63 14.54
N TYR A 114 -11.22 -10.96 14.47
CA TYR A 114 -10.16 -11.84 14.00
C TYR A 114 -10.35 -12.14 12.52
N GLY A 115 -9.77 -11.27 11.68
CA GLY A 115 -9.76 -11.41 10.22
C GLY A 115 -8.92 -10.32 9.57
N ASN A 116 -8.45 -10.56 8.34
CA ASN A 116 -7.66 -9.60 7.56
C ASN A 116 -8.57 -8.46 7.08
N CYS A 117 -8.27 -7.24 7.51
CA CYS A 117 -8.97 -6.03 7.08
C CYS A 117 -7.93 -4.95 6.79
N PHE A 118 -7.34 -5.03 5.61
CA PHE A 118 -6.44 -4.01 5.11
C PHE A 118 -6.76 -3.70 3.65
N PHE A 119 -6.58 -2.45 3.25
CA PHE A 119 -6.73 -2.01 1.87
C PHE A 119 -5.39 -1.44 1.41
N PRO A 120 -4.85 -1.92 0.28
CA PRO A 120 -3.62 -1.40 -0.28
C PRO A 120 -3.86 0.00 -0.85
N VAL A 121 -3.12 0.97 -0.33
CA VAL A 121 -3.07 2.34 -0.86
C VAL A 121 -1.82 2.46 -1.72
N THR A 122 -2.00 2.81 -2.99
CA THR A 122 -0.92 2.89 -3.97
C THR A 122 -0.69 4.32 -4.42
N ILE A 123 0.57 4.75 -4.37
CA ILE A 123 1.03 6.04 -4.87
C ILE A 123 1.99 5.78 -6.02
N THR A 124 1.70 6.33 -7.19
CA THR A 124 2.55 6.21 -8.38
C THR A 124 3.28 7.52 -8.65
N SER A 125 4.56 7.43 -8.96
CA SER A 125 5.40 8.56 -9.38
C SER A 125 6.48 8.08 -10.36
N SER A 126 7.37 8.97 -10.80
CA SER A 126 8.58 8.59 -11.54
C SER A 126 9.84 8.88 -10.73
N THR A 127 10.92 8.17 -11.05
CA THR A 127 12.24 8.41 -10.45
C THR A 127 12.65 9.88 -10.57
N GLN A 128 12.42 10.49 -11.73
CA GLN A 128 12.69 11.90 -11.96
C GLN A 128 11.84 12.80 -11.04
N ALA A 129 10.53 12.61 -11.01
CA ALA A 129 9.63 13.42 -10.19
C ALA A 129 9.97 13.34 -8.70
N LEU A 130 10.21 12.14 -8.16
CA LEU A 130 10.60 11.96 -6.76
C LEU A 130 11.98 12.51 -6.43
N SER A 131 12.92 12.49 -7.39
CA SER A 131 14.24 13.07 -7.17
C SER A 131 14.17 14.58 -6.96
N GLN A 132 13.32 15.27 -7.74
CA GLN A 132 13.13 16.72 -7.68
C GLN A 132 12.18 17.16 -6.57
N ALA A 133 11.28 16.28 -6.13
CA ALA A 133 10.35 16.59 -5.04
C ALA A 133 11.08 16.83 -3.72
N SER A 134 10.71 17.88 -3.00
CA SER A 134 11.10 18.07 -1.60
C SER A 134 10.53 16.95 -0.71
N TYR A 135 11.15 16.68 0.43
CA TYR A 135 10.59 15.74 1.43
C TYR A 135 9.15 16.10 1.81
N ALA A 136 8.87 17.39 1.92
CA ALA A 136 7.55 17.87 2.27
C ALA A 136 6.48 17.54 1.21
N GLN A 137 6.81 17.67 -0.08
CA GLN A 137 5.91 17.24 -1.16
C GLN A 137 5.65 15.74 -1.14
N VAL A 138 6.68 14.93 -0.83
CA VAL A 138 6.50 13.48 -0.73
C VAL A 138 5.61 13.08 0.44
N VAL A 139 5.74 13.77 1.58
CA VAL A 139 4.82 13.58 2.72
C VAL A 139 3.40 13.98 2.34
N GLU A 140 3.21 15.10 1.65
CA GLU A 140 1.88 15.54 1.19
C GLU A 140 1.24 14.50 0.26
N MET A 141 1.98 13.93 -0.70
CA MET A 141 1.48 12.83 -1.54
C MET A 141 0.99 11.62 -0.72
N ILE A 142 1.71 11.26 0.36
CA ILE A 142 1.32 10.15 1.24
C ILE A 142 0.07 10.52 2.05
N GLN A 143 -0.02 11.75 2.54
CA GLN A 143 -1.19 12.23 3.28
C GLN A 143 -2.43 12.26 2.40
N GLU A 144 -2.30 12.72 1.15
CA GLU A 144 -3.39 12.75 0.16
C GLU A 144 -3.88 11.34 -0.17
N ALA A 145 -2.97 10.40 -0.41
CA ALA A 145 -3.33 9.00 -0.65
C ALA A 145 -3.99 8.33 0.57
N ASN A 146 -3.53 8.65 1.79
CA ASN A 146 -4.18 8.15 2.99
C ASN A 146 -5.58 8.77 3.18
N ALA A 147 -5.78 10.02 2.76
CA ALA A 147 -7.08 10.70 2.83
C ALA A 147 -8.07 10.21 1.76
N SER A 148 -7.61 9.69 0.62
CA SER A 148 -8.47 9.10 -0.42
C SER A 148 -9.00 7.71 -0.04
N LEU A 149 -8.40 7.05 0.95
CA LEU A 149 -8.73 5.69 1.38
C LEU A 149 -10.23 5.42 1.56
N PRO A 150 -11.04 6.25 2.26
CA PRO A 150 -12.47 5.97 2.43
C PRO A 150 -13.22 5.98 1.10
N ILE A 151 -12.81 6.83 0.16
CA ILE A 151 -13.43 6.97 -1.17
C ILE A 151 -13.05 5.77 -2.03
N GLU A 152 -11.77 5.38 -2.05
CA GLU A 152 -11.29 4.23 -2.81
C GLU A 152 -11.88 2.91 -2.30
N LEU A 153 -11.94 2.75 -0.98
CA LEU A 153 -12.57 1.60 -0.34
C LEU A 153 -14.06 1.54 -0.67
N ALA A 154 -14.79 2.66 -0.58
CA ALA A 154 -16.19 2.71 -0.95
C ALA A 154 -16.40 2.35 -2.42
N LYS A 155 -15.60 2.92 -3.33
CA LYS A 155 -15.61 2.58 -4.75
C LYS A 155 -15.41 1.08 -4.96
N TRP A 156 -14.39 0.50 -4.34
CA TRP A 156 -14.09 -0.94 -4.43
C TRP A 156 -15.23 -1.82 -3.87
N MET A 157 -15.87 -1.41 -2.78
CA MET A 157 -17.04 -2.12 -2.24
C MET A 157 -18.27 -2.01 -3.14
N THR A 158 -18.47 -0.87 -3.81
CA THR A 158 -19.61 -0.62 -4.70
C THR A 158 -19.41 -1.12 -6.12
N SER A 159 -18.16 -1.26 -6.58
CA SER A 159 -17.88 -1.65 -7.96
C SER A 159 -18.29 -3.08 -8.25
N GLY A 160 -18.56 -3.91 -7.23
CA GLY A 160 -19.39 -5.12 -7.29
C GLY A 160 -18.88 -6.29 -8.13
N GLU A 161 -18.08 -6.03 -9.14
CA GLU A 161 -17.58 -6.98 -10.13
C GLU A 161 -16.16 -6.58 -10.49
N LEU A 162 -15.30 -7.59 -10.53
CA LEU A 162 -14.03 -7.54 -11.25
C LEU A 162 -14.36 -7.46 -12.74
N ASP A 163 -15.01 -6.37 -13.19
CA ASP A 163 -15.00 -6.01 -14.60
C ASP A 163 -13.53 -5.75 -14.92
N GLY A 164 -12.94 -6.67 -15.69
CA GLY A 164 -11.51 -6.83 -15.93
C GLY A 164 -10.80 -5.65 -16.62
N GLU A 165 -11.30 -4.44 -16.48
CA GLU A 165 -10.68 -3.19 -16.90
C GLU A 165 -9.99 -2.43 -15.73
N GLY A 166 -10.27 -2.76 -14.47
CA GLY A 166 -9.60 -2.17 -13.31
C GLY A 166 -8.38 -2.99 -12.83
N GLU A 167 -7.25 -2.34 -12.53
CA GLU A 167 -6.15 -2.99 -11.80
C GLU A 167 -6.67 -3.46 -10.42
N ASP A 168 -6.55 -4.76 -10.12
CA ASP A 168 -6.86 -5.28 -8.79
C ASP A 168 -5.93 -4.62 -7.77
N PRO A 169 -6.45 -3.85 -6.80
CA PRO A 169 -5.62 -3.20 -5.78
C PRO A 169 -4.75 -4.19 -5.01
N PHE A 170 -5.20 -5.44 -4.87
CA PHE A 170 -4.51 -6.51 -4.14
C PHE A 170 -3.53 -7.30 -4.99
N ALA A 171 -3.61 -7.21 -6.32
CA ALA A 171 -2.72 -7.87 -7.25
C ALA A 171 -2.11 -6.87 -8.25
N PRO A 172 -1.33 -5.87 -7.78
CA PRO A 172 -0.68 -4.93 -8.66
C PRO A 172 0.26 -5.69 -9.62
N PRO A 173 0.28 -5.36 -10.92
CA PRO A 173 1.11 -6.06 -11.87
C PRO A 173 2.59 -5.82 -11.52
N LEU A 174 3.29 -6.87 -11.10
CA LEU A 174 4.72 -6.84 -10.78
C LEU A 174 5.55 -6.82 -12.08
N VAL A 175 5.41 -5.74 -12.85
CA VAL A 175 6.16 -5.52 -14.08
C VAL A 175 7.61 -5.17 -13.77
N TYR A 176 8.53 -5.72 -14.56
CA TYR A 176 9.97 -5.50 -14.39
C TYR A 176 10.41 -4.04 -14.51
N ASN A 177 9.61 -3.19 -15.15
CA ASN A 177 9.93 -1.77 -15.32
C ASN A 177 9.42 -0.88 -14.19
N THR A 178 8.69 -1.41 -13.19
CA THR A 178 8.19 -0.59 -12.07
C THR A 178 8.94 -0.96 -10.79
N LEU A 179 9.36 0.05 -10.03
CA LEU A 179 9.99 -0.14 -8.73
C LEU A 179 8.95 -0.03 -7.62
N TYR A 180 8.64 -1.17 -7.02
CA TYR A 180 7.72 -1.22 -5.88
C TYR A 180 8.44 -1.08 -4.54
N LEU A 181 7.86 -0.29 -3.65
CA LEU A 181 8.15 -0.26 -2.21
C LEU A 181 6.87 -0.59 -1.45
N PHE A 182 6.81 -1.77 -0.83
CA PHE A 182 5.71 -2.19 0.02
C PHE A 182 6.04 -1.88 1.48
N LEU A 183 5.14 -1.17 2.19
CA LEU A 183 5.25 -0.86 3.61
C LEU A 183 4.07 -1.44 4.40
N SER A 184 4.38 -2.10 5.51
CA SER A 184 3.39 -2.59 6.46
C SER A 184 3.71 -2.02 7.84
N GLU A 185 2.74 -1.36 8.48
CA GLU A 185 2.89 -0.84 9.84
C GLU A 185 2.42 -1.86 10.87
N TRP A 186 3.33 -2.30 11.76
CA TRP A 186 3.02 -3.26 12.83
C TRP A 186 2.97 -2.61 14.23
N GLY A 187 3.33 -1.33 14.34
CA GLY A 187 3.55 -0.65 15.64
C GLY A 187 2.31 -0.39 16.49
N ARG A 188 1.10 -0.64 15.98
CA ARG A 188 -0.17 -0.45 16.70
C ARG A 188 -0.92 -1.76 16.95
N LEU A 189 -0.22 -2.90 16.83
CA LEU A 189 -0.80 -4.23 17.02
C LEU A 189 -0.78 -4.71 18.48
N GLY A 190 -0.33 -3.88 19.42
CA GLY A 190 -0.38 -4.18 20.87
C GLY A 190 0.66 -5.18 21.35
N VAL A 191 1.81 -5.27 20.66
CA VAL A 191 2.99 -6.04 21.07
C VAL A 191 3.94 -5.19 21.91
#